data_AF-A0A2G9HT18-F1
#
_entry.id   AF-A0A2G9HT18-F1
#
_cell.length_a   1.000
_cell.length_b   1.000
_cell.length_c   1.000
_cell.angle_alpha   90.00
_cell.angle_beta   90.00
_cell.angle_gamma   90.00
#
_symmetry.space_group_name_H-M   'P 1'
#
loop_
_entity.id
_entity.type
_entity.pdbx_description
1 polymer ?
#
loop_
_entity_poly.entity_id
_entity_poly.type
_entity_poly.pdbx_seq_one_letter_code
_entity_poly.pdbx_strand_id
1 'polypeptide(L)'
;MAKILTVKASCSNHYLTSAPILSPSNGQASLSKAMALCSSFCHLKPIHFGAKSISCFPFKPQFSVQVKAFSSQDSSSNPKDGIPGRIGFLGLGIMGSPMAQNLIKAGCDVTVWNRTKSKCDPLISLGAKYEPSPQEVAASCDVTFAMLADPESAVDVACGKNGAASGMSPGKGYVDVSTVDGATSKLISTKVKSTGALFLEAPVSGSKKPAEDGQLIFLTAGDKSLYETAAPLLDIMGKSRFYLGDVGNGAAMKLVVNMIMGSMMASFSEGLLLSEKVGLDPSVLVEVISQGAISAPMYSMKGPSMVQSLYPTAFPLKHQQKDLRLALGLAESVSQPTPIAAAANELYKVAKSRGLSDEDFSAVIEALKAKLEERS
;
A
#
# COMPACT_ATOMS: atom_id res chain seq x y z
N MET A 1 -41.28 -21.60 5.67
CA MET A 1 -41.83 -20.94 6.88
C MET A 1 -40.75 -20.06 7.47
N ALA A 2 -41.05 -18.84 7.91
CA ALA A 2 -40.11 -17.98 8.62
C ALA A 2 -40.78 -17.47 9.91
N LYS A 3 -40.06 -17.46 11.03
CA LYS A 3 -40.50 -16.83 12.28
C LYS A 3 -39.54 -15.69 12.62
N ILE A 4 -40.04 -14.47 12.53
CA ILE A 4 -39.40 -13.28 13.08
C ILE A 4 -39.61 -13.31 14.59
N LEU A 5 -38.56 -13.05 15.38
CA LEU A 5 -38.60 -13.14 16.84
C LEU A 5 -38.16 -11.81 17.45
N THR A 6 -39.15 -10.96 17.74
CA THR A 6 -38.95 -9.60 18.26
C THR A 6 -38.93 -9.61 19.78
N VAL A 7 -37.78 -9.33 20.40
CA VAL A 7 -37.66 -9.21 21.87
C VAL A 7 -37.78 -7.75 22.29
N LYS A 8 -38.76 -7.45 23.15
CA LYS A 8 -38.81 -6.17 23.89
C LYS A 8 -38.02 -6.32 25.19
N ALA A 9 -37.09 -5.41 25.45
CA ALA A 9 -36.54 -5.23 26.78
C ALA A 9 -37.52 -4.42 27.65
N SER A 10 -37.68 -4.81 28.92
CA SER A 10 -38.37 -4.02 29.95
C SER A 10 -37.36 -3.66 31.05
N CYS A 11 -37.42 -2.44 31.55
CA CYS A 11 -36.53 -1.96 32.61
C CYS A 11 -37.27 -1.99 33.96
N SER A 12 -36.59 -2.32 35.05
CA SER A 12 -37.15 -2.26 36.41
C SER A 12 -36.05 -1.98 37.44
N ASN A 13 -36.18 -0.85 38.14
CA ASN A 13 -35.32 -0.49 39.28
C ASN A 13 -35.78 -1.23 40.54
N HIS A 14 -34.85 -1.52 41.45
CA HIS A 14 -35.16 -1.65 42.88
C HIS A 14 -34.09 -0.95 43.74
N TYR A 15 -34.57 -0.27 44.79
CA TYR A 15 -33.78 0.38 45.84
C TYR A 15 -33.65 -0.53 47.07
N LEU A 16 -32.73 -0.18 47.99
CA LEU A 16 -32.77 -0.24 49.48
C LEU A 16 -31.32 -0.41 50.01
N THR A 17 -30.60 0.64 50.43
CA THR A 17 -30.58 1.30 51.76
C THR A 17 -30.03 0.48 52.93
N SER A 18 -28.87 0.87 53.48
CA SER A 18 -28.65 1.22 54.91
C SER A 18 -27.15 1.44 55.23
N ALA A 19 -26.85 2.08 56.36
CA ALA A 19 -25.51 2.30 56.93
C ALA A 19 -25.51 1.90 58.43
N PRO A 20 -24.34 1.80 59.10
CA PRO A 20 -24.02 2.89 60.05
C PRO A 20 -22.52 3.18 60.33
N ILE A 21 -22.24 4.48 60.56
CA ILE A 21 -21.48 5.10 61.67
C ILE A 21 -20.20 4.42 62.22
N LEU A 22 -19.04 5.11 62.14
CA LEU A 22 -18.17 5.44 63.30
C LEU A 22 -16.99 6.39 62.95
N SER A 23 -16.50 7.12 63.96
CA SER A 23 -15.30 7.99 64.01
C SER A 23 -14.86 8.09 65.51
N PRO A 24 -13.77 8.77 65.95
CA PRO A 24 -12.89 9.74 65.26
C PRO A 24 -11.37 9.58 65.58
N SER A 25 -10.60 10.68 65.43
CA SER A 25 -9.26 11.00 66.02
C SER A 25 -7.98 10.49 65.33
N ASN A 26 -6.80 11.17 65.41
CA ASN A 26 -6.52 12.62 65.31
C ASN A 26 -5.01 12.92 65.04
N GLY A 27 -4.67 14.07 64.44
CA GLY A 27 -3.29 14.60 64.28
C GLY A 27 -2.51 14.13 63.04
N GLN A 28 -1.54 14.88 62.48
CA GLN A 28 -0.91 16.16 62.89
C GLN A 28 -0.77 17.18 61.71
N ALA A 29 -0.31 18.40 62.03
CA ALA A 29 -0.15 19.58 61.15
C ALA A 29 1.02 19.49 60.13
N SER A 30 1.34 20.44 59.24
CA SER A 30 0.95 21.88 59.03
C SER A 30 1.09 22.24 57.51
N LEU A 31 1.38 23.44 56.93
CA LEU A 31 1.82 24.79 57.39
C LEU A 31 1.58 25.87 56.28
N SER A 32 0.93 27.01 56.60
CA SER A 32 0.83 28.27 55.78
C SER A 32 0.05 28.20 54.43
N LYS A 33 -0.56 29.25 53.85
CA LYS A 33 -0.51 30.74 54.03
C LYS A 33 -1.93 31.36 54.09
N ALA A 34 -2.06 32.69 54.18
CA ALA A 34 -3.32 33.40 54.50
C ALA A 34 -3.67 34.60 53.58
N MET A 35 -4.89 35.15 53.78
CA MET A 35 -5.46 36.46 53.32
C MET A 35 -5.87 36.53 51.83
N ALA A 36 -7.14 36.83 51.43
CA ALA A 36 -8.05 37.99 51.66
C ALA A 36 -7.85 39.10 50.58
N LEU A 37 -8.86 39.87 50.10
CA LEU A 37 -10.30 40.04 50.46
C LEU A 37 -11.13 40.56 49.24
N CYS A 38 -12.44 40.81 49.40
CA CYS A 38 -13.43 41.13 48.36
C CYS A 38 -13.44 42.59 47.82
N SER A 39 -14.01 42.78 46.61
CA SER A 39 -14.89 43.92 46.25
C SER A 39 -15.81 43.57 45.05
N SER A 40 -16.79 44.42 44.71
CA SER A 40 -18.04 44.03 44.00
C SER A 40 -18.47 44.97 42.84
N PHE A 41 -19.47 44.53 42.05
CA PHE A 41 -20.22 45.26 40.98
C PHE A 41 -19.42 45.48 39.65
N CYS A 42 -20.01 45.54 38.44
CA CYS A 42 -21.42 45.78 38.06
C CYS A 42 -21.83 45.26 36.63
N HIS A 43 -23.15 45.17 36.40
CA HIS A 43 -23.92 45.12 35.12
C HIS A 43 -23.63 44.10 33.97
N LEU A 44 -24.73 43.51 33.46
CA LEU A 44 -24.80 42.74 32.20
C LEU A 44 -25.00 43.63 30.96
N LYS A 45 -24.45 43.20 29.82
CA LYS A 45 -25.04 43.38 28.48
C LYS A 45 -24.80 42.12 27.63
N PRO A 46 -25.81 41.54 26.96
CA PRO A 46 -25.61 40.44 26.03
C PRO A 46 -25.17 40.98 24.66
N ILE A 47 -24.01 40.54 24.16
CA ILE A 47 -23.59 40.79 22.77
C ILE A 47 -24.09 39.64 21.90
N HIS A 48 -24.98 39.93 20.95
CA HIS A 48 -25.36 38.98 19.91
C HIS A 48 -24.22 38.81 18.89
N PHE A 49 -23.51 37.68 18.95
CA PHE A 49 -22.78 37.18 17.80
C PHE A 49 -23.73 36.29 16.98
N GLY A 50 -24.19 36.82 15.85
CA GLY A 50 -25.06 36.08 14.93
C GLY A 50 -24.32 34.92 14.28
N ALA A 51 -24.81 33.69 14.47
CA ALA A 51 -24.28 32.50 13.83
C ALA A 51 -24.52 32.55 12.31
N LYS A 52 -23.54 33.04 11.54
CA LYS A 52 -23.52 32.85 10.09
C LYS A 52 -23.31 31.36 9.81
N SER A 53 -24.30 30.73 9.19
CA SER A 53 -24.18 29.36 8.69
C SER A 53 -22.99 29.27 7.73
N ILE A 54 -22.00 28.44 8.06
CA ILE A 54 -20.90 28.12 7.16
C ILE A 54 -21.47 27.14 6.13
N SER A 55 -21.62 27.60 4.89
CA SER A 55 -22.12 26.79 3.78
C SER A 55 -21.23 25.57 3.57
N CYS A 56 -21.79 24.38 3.73
CA CYS A 56 -21.09 23.13 3.42
C CYS A 56 -20.77 23.09 1.92
N PHE A 57 -19.48 23.07 1.56
CA PHE A 57 -19.04 23.06 0.16
C PHE A 57 -19.40 21.73 -0.52
N PRO A 58 -20.10 21.73 -1.66
CA PRO A 58 -20.41 20.50 -2.38
C PRO A 58 -19.22 20.04 -3.22
N PHE A 59 -18.27 19.32 -2.63
CA PHE A 59 -17.17 18.68 -3.37
C PHE A 59 -17.32 17.15 -3.41
N LYS A 60 -18.18 16.68 -4.32
CA LYS A 60 -18.19 15.28 -4.76
C LYS A 60 -17.35 15.15 -6.03
N PRO A 61 -16.11 14.65 -5.99
CA PRO A 61 -15.51 14.06 -7.18
C PRO A 61 -16.33 12.82 -7.54
N GLN A 62 -17.09 12.87 -8.63
CA GLN A 62 -17.97 11.79 -9.06
C GLN A 62 -17.16 10.67 -9.74
N PHE A 63 -16.38 9.94 -8.94
CA PHE A 63 -15.57 8.80 -9.39
C PHE A 63 -16.43 7.71 -10.03
N SER A 64 -16.52 7.72 -11.36
CA SER A 64 -17.12 6.67 -12.17
C SER A 64 -16.16 5.48 -12.29
N VAL A 65 -16.06 4.69 -11.22
CA VAL A 65 -15.16 3.53 -11.16
C VAL A 65 -15.60 2.45 -12.16
N GLN A 66 -15.01 2.47 -13.35
CA GLN A 66 -15.19 1.44 -14.38
C GLN A 66 -14.42 0.17 -13.99
N VAL A 67 -15.06 -0.70 -13.21
CA VAL A 67 -14.52 -2.03 -12.88
C VAL A 67 -14.80 -2.99 -14.03
N LYS A 68 -13.79 -3.34 -14.82
CA LYS A 68 -13.82 -4.54 -15.66
C LYS A 68 -13.31 -5.74 -14.85
N ALA A 69 -14.23 -6.47 -14.24
CA ALA A 69 -13.97 -7.84 -13.83
C ALA A 69 -14.16 -8.74 -15.06
N PHE A 70 -13.12 -9.46 -15.49
CA PHE A 70 -13.21 -10.29 -16.67
C PHE A 70 -13.95 -11.60 -16.38
N SER A 71 -15.06 -11.83 -17.11
CA SER A 71 -15.57 -13.18 -17.34
C SER A 71 -14.63 -13.89 -18.31
N SER A 72 -14.25 -15.13 -18.01
CA SER A 72 -13.32 -15.91 -18.82
C SER A 72 -14.03 -16.62 -19.99
N GLN A 73 -14.48 -15.86 -20.98
CA GLN A 73 -14.73 -16.33 -22.35
C GLN A 73 -15.15 -15.18 -23.29
N ASP A 74 -14.30 -14.87 -24.27
CA ASP A 74 -14.73 -14.68 -25.66
C ASP A 74 -13.50 -14.89 -26.57
N SER A 75 -13.58 -15.78 -27.56
CA SER A 75 -12.39 -16.31 -28.27
C SER A 75 -12.60 -16.36 -29.78
N SER A 76 -12.30 -15.25 -30.47
CA SER A 76 -12.49 -15.14 -31.92
C SER A 76 -11.57 -14.14 -32.65
N SER A 77 -10.48 -13.68 -32.01
CA SER A 77 -9.43 -12.87 -32.66
C SER A 77 -8.04 -13.49 -32.50
N ASN A 78 -7.16 -13.24 -33.46
CA ASN A 78 -5.79 -13.73 -33.45
C ASN A 78 -4.98 -12.91 -32.42
N PRO A 79 -4.18 -13.51 -31.52
CA PRO A 79 -3.54 -12.76 -30.43
C PRO A 79 -2.64 -11.59 -30.86
N LYS A 80 -2.15 -11.60 -32.11
CA LYS A 80 -1.25 -10.56 -32.65
C LYS A 80 -1.97 -9.29 -33.11
N ASP A 81 -3.26 -9.35 -33.41
CA ASP A 81 -3.95 -8.26 -34.13
C ASP A 81 -4.39 -7.11 -33.21
N GLY A 82 -4.06 -7.18 -31.91
CA GLY A 82 -4.37 -6.15 -30.91
C GLY A 82 -3.24 -5.84 -29.91
N ILE A 83 -2.06 -6.47 -30.00
CA ILE A 83 -0.94 -6.22 -29.08
C ILE A 83 -0.14 -4.98 -29.56
N PRO A 84 0.07 -3.94 -28.72
CA PRO A 84 0.95 -2.81 -29.05
C PRO A 84 2.38 -3.26 -29.37
N GLY A 85 3.07 -2.53 -30.25
CA GLY A 85 4.31 -2.94 -30.94
C GLY A 85 5.51 -3.37 -30.08
N ARG A 86 6.58 -2.57 -30.08
CA ARG A 86 7.81 -2.89 -29.34
C ARG A 86 7.67 -2.45 -27.89
N ILE A 87 7.98 -3.33 -26.95
CA ILE A 87 7.65 -3.12 -25.52
C ILE A 87 8.93 -3.05 -24.69
N GLY A 88 9.12 -1.93 -24.00
CA GLY A 88 10.24 -1.72 -23.10
C GLY A 88 9.92 -2.22 -21.70
N PHE A 89 10.89 -2.80 -20.99
CA PHE A 89 10.74 -3.12 -19.57
C PHE A 89 11.99 -2.75 -18.76
N LEU A 90 11.81 -1.81 -17.84
CA LEU A 90 12.86 -1.22 -17.01
C LEU A 90 12.76 -1.73 -15.57
N GLY A 91 13.81 -2.42 -15.09
CA GLY A 91 13.88 -2.92 -13.71
C GLY A 91 13.42 -4.38 -13.58
N LEU A 92 14.38 -5.26 -13.33
CA LEU A 92 14.19 -6.72 -13.27
C LEU A 92 14.41 -7.21 -11.83
N GLY A 93 13.51 -6.76 -10.96
CA GLY A 93 13.38 -7.20 -9.56
C GLY A 93 12.38 -8.35 -9.39
N ILE A 94 12.03 -8.65 -8.13
CA ILE A 94 11.10 -9.72 -7.73
C ILE A 94 9.78 -9.68 -8.52
N MET A 95 9.27 -8.48 -8.83
CA MET A 95 8.04 -8.27 -9.60
C MET A 95 8.32 -8.09 -11.11
N GLY A 96 9.34 -7.29 -11.47
CA GLY A 96 9.60 -6.93 -12.86
C GLY A 96 10.00 -8.12 -13.75
N SER A 97 10.80 -9.06 -13.24
CA SER A 97 11.22 -10.23 -14.00
C SER A 97 10.05 -11.13 -14.44
N PRO A 98 9.13 -11.61 -13.56
CA PRO A 98 7.99 -12.39 -13.99
C PRO A 98 6.98 -11.60 -14.84
N MET A 99 6.79 -10.30 -14.59
CA MET A 99 5.95 -9.42 -15.41
C MET A 99 6.45 -9.38 -16.87
N ALA A 100 7.75 -9.09 -17.08
CA ALA A 100 8.38 -9.13 -18.39
C ALA A 100 8.34 -10.54 -19.01
N GLN A 101 8.55 -11.59 -18.21
CA GLN A 101 8.48 -12.98 -18.67
C GLN A 101 7.10 -13.33 -19.24
N ASN A 102 6.01 -12.83 -18.66
CA ASN A 102 4.66 -13.13 -19.11
C ASN A 102 4.30 -12.41 -20.42
N LEU A 103 4.82 -11.20 -20.64
CA LEU A 103 4.77 -10.53 -21.95
C LEU A 103 5.51 -11.35 -23.03
N ILE A 104 6.73 -11.84 -22.72
CA ILE A 104 7.51 -12.68 -23.65
C ILE A 104 6.76 -14.00 -23.96
N LYS A 105 6.19 -14.68 -22.96
CA LYS A 105 5.37 -15.90 -23.15
C LYS A 105 4.14 -15.65 -24.03
N ALA A 106 3.56 -14.45 -23.99
CA ALA A 106 2.46 -14.03 -24.85
C ALA A 106 2.89 -13.68 -26.30
N GLY A 107 4.19 -13.74 -26.61
CA GLY A 107 4.74 -13.46 -27.94
C GLY A 107 5.02 -11.97 -28.22
N CYS A 108 5.11 -11.15 -27.17
CA CYS A 108 5.47 -9.73 -27.29
C CYS A 108 6.94 -9.53 -27.67
N ASP A 109 7.24 -8.50 -28.46
CA ASP A 109 8.62 -8.06 -28.75
C ASP A 109 9.14 -7.19 -27.60
N VAL A 110 9.80 -7.82 -26.61
CA VAL A 110 10.22 -7.16 -25.36
C VAL A 110 11.72 -6.82 -25.36
N THR A 111 12.04 -5.54 -25.14
CA THR A 111 13.39 -5.04 -24.86
C THR A 111 13.52 -4.74 -23.38
N VAL A 112 14.51 -5.33 -22.70
CA VAL A 112 14.71 -5.19 -21.26
C VAL A 112 15.96 -4.40 -20.88
N TRP A 113 15.88 -3.65 -19.78
CA TRP A 113 17.04 -3.07 -19.09
C TRP A 113 16.95 -3.27 -17.58
N ASN A 114 18.10 -3.44 -16.94
CA ASN A 114 18.23 -3.39 -15.49
C ASN A 114 19.62 -2.89 -15.09
N ARG A 115 19.70 -2.04 -14.05
CA ARG A 115 20.95 -1.45 -13.50
C ARG A 115 22.06 -2.50 -13.24
N THR A 116 21.69 -3.74 -12.93
CA THR A 116 22.58 -4.91 -12.90
C THR A 116 22.29 -5.79 -14.12
N LYS A 117 23.17 -5.78 -15.14
CA LYS A 117 22.92 -6.50 -16.42
C LYS A 117 22.57 -7.97 -16.22
N SER A 118 23.22 -8.69 -15.29
CA SER A 118 23.02 -10.14 -15.13
C SER A 118 21.59 -10.56 -14.74
N LYS A 119 20.73 -9.62 -14.35
CA LYS A 119 19.29 -9.88 -14.16
C LYS A 119 18.49 -9.90 -15.47
N CYS A 120 19.03 -9.37 -16.56
CA CYS A 120 18.46 -9.44 -17.91
C CYS A 120 18.68 -10.82 -18.54
N ASP A 121 19.82 -11.46 -18.26
CA ASP A 121 20.27 -12.66 -18.97
C ASP A 121 19.23 -13.81 -19.01
N PRO A 122 18.46 -14.13 -17.94
CA PRO A 122 17.39 -15.13 -17.99
C PRO A 122 16.22 -14.78 -18.92
N LEU A 123 15.94 -13.49 -19.16
CA LEU A 123 14.92 -13.04 -20.11
C LEU A 123 15.47 -12.97 -21.53
N ILE A 124 16.75 -12.63 -21.70
CA ILE A 124 17.44 -12.71 -22.99
C ILE A 124 17.44 -14.16 -23.50
N SER A 125 17.68 -15.14 -22.62
CA SER A 125 17.55 -16.57 -22.93
C SER A 125 16.12 -17.02 -23.31
N LEU A 126 15.10 -16.20 -23.07
CA LEU A 126 13.71 -16.42 -23.48
C LEU A 126 13.30 -15.60 -24.72
N GLY A 127 14.24 -14.87 -25.33
CA GLY A 127 14.02 -14.07 -26.54
C GLY A 127 13.91 -12.56 -26.33
N ALA A 128 14.11 -12.04 -25.11
CA ALA A 128 14.15 -10.60 -24.89
C ALA A 128 15.37 -9.94 -25.55
N LYS A 129 15.16 -8.75 -26.12
CA LYS A 129 16.25 -7.85 -26.52
C LYS A 129 16.82 -7.15 -25.28
N TYR A 130 18.04 -6.62 -25.39
CA TYR A 130 18.70 -5.88 -24.32
C TYR A 130 19.31 -4.60 -24.88
N GLU A 131 19.10 -3.49 -24.19
CA GLU A 131 19.74 -2.20 -24.44
C GLU A 131 20.49 -1.75 -23.18
N PRO A 132 21.59 -0.98 -23.28
CA PRO A 132 22.44 -0.67 -22.13
C PRO A 132 21.92 0.46 -21.23
N SER A 133 20.93 1.25 -21.67
CA SER A 133 20.32 2.31 -20.85
C SER A 133 18.78 2.39 -20.96
N PRO A 134 18.09 3.01 -19.97
CA PRO A 134 16.67 3.31 -20.06
C PRO A 134 16.29 4.18 -21.28
N GLN A 135 17.17 5.11 -21.67
CA GLN A 135 17.03 5.92 -22.87
C GLN A 135 16.97 5.07 -24.15
N GLU A 136 17.84 4.07 -24.30
CA GLU A 136 17.89 3.22 -25.51
C GLU A 136 16.71 2.25 -25.59
N VAL A 137 16.22 1.73 -24.45
CA VAL A 137 14.92 1.02 -24.38
C VAL A 137 13.78 1.94 -24.80
N ALA A 138 13.69 3.15 -24.23
CA ALA A 138 12.61 4.08 -24.55
C ALA A 138 12.66 4.57 -26.00
N ALA A 139 13.84 4.70 -26.59
CA ALA A 139 14.03 5.04 -28.00
C ALA A 139 13.59 3.91 -28.94
N SER A 140 13.90 2.65 -28.61
CA SER A 140 13.52 1.49 -29.42
C SER A 140 12.06 1.05 -29.24
N CYS A 141 11.43 1.31 -28.09
CA CYS A 141 10.08 0.82 -27.77
C CYS A 141 8.96 1.87 -27.92
N ASP A 142 7.74 1.39 -28.16
CA ASP A 142 6.55 2.22 -28.37
C ASP A 142 5.79 2.41 -27.04
N VAL A 143 5.74 1.37 -26.19
CA VAL A 143 5.29 1.44 -24.78
C VAL A 143 6.41 0.93 -23.88
N THR A 144 6.81 1.69 -22.86
CA THR A 144 7.88 1.31 -21.93
C THR A 144 7.34 1.21 -20.50
N PHE A 145 7.40 0.02 -19.91
CA PHE A 145 7.08 -0.24 -18.51
C PHE A 145 8.29 -0.01 -17.60
N ALA A 146 8.04 0.41 -16.36
CA ALA A 146 9.08 0.59 -15.35
C ALA A 146 8.65 0.06 -13.98
N MET A 147 9.44 -0.85 -13.39
CA MET A 147 9.16 -1.49 -12.10
C MET A 147 10.34 -1.34 -11.12
N LEU A 148 10.41 -0.19 -10.47
CA LEU A 148 11.49 0.20 -9.55
C LEU A 148 11.10 0.03 -8.08
N ALA A 149 12.13 -0.03 -7.22
CA ALA A 149 12.01 -0.31 -5.79
C ALA A 149 11.44 0.86 -4.97
N ASP A 150 11.74 2.09 -5.37
CA ASP A 150 11.57 3.31 -4.59
C ASP A 150 11.46 4.56 -5.50
N PRO A 151 10.90 5.68 -4.97
CA PRO A 151 10.84 6.96 -5.67
C PRO A 151 12.15 7.43 -6.28
N GLU A 152 13.26 7.29 -5.54
CA GLU A 152 14.60 7.73 -5.96
C GLU A 152 15.05 6.97 -7.22
N SER A 153 14.90 5.64 -7.25
CA SER A 153 15.20 4.84 -8.44
C SER A 153 14.22 5.08 -9.59
N ALA A 154 12.95 5.36 -9.33
CA ALA A 154 11.97 5.67 -10.37
C ALA A 154 12.31 6.99 -11.09
N VAL A 155 12.68 8.04 -10.33
CA VAL A 155 13.09 9.34 -10.89
C VAL A 155 14.43 9.23 -11.62
N ASP A 156 15.42 8.48 -11.10
CA ASP A 156 16.68 8.21 -11.81
C ASP A 156 16.44 7.54 -13.17
N VAL A 157 15.66 6.46 -13.19
CA VAL A 157 15.40 5.66 -14.40
C VAL A 157 14.53 6.40 -15.42
N ALA A 158 13.58 7.23 -14.98
CA ALA A 158 12.73 8.00 -15.89
C ALA A 158 13.35 9.33 -16.35
N CYS A 159 14.00 10.05 -15.44
CA CYS A 159 14.33 11.48 -15.59
C CYS A 159 15.83 11.79 -15.50
N GLY A 160 16.68 10.82 -15.13
CA GLY A 160 18.13 10.95 -15.04
C GLY A 160 18.82 11.19 -16.40
N LYS A 161 20.15 11.35 -16.39
CA LYS A 161 20.94 11.74 -17.58
C LYS A 161 20.66 10.86 -18.81
N ASN A 162 20.66 9.54 -18.61
CA ASN A 162 20.35 8.52 -19.62
C ASN A 162 18.98 7.88 -19.33
N GLY A 163 18.08 8.60 -18.67
CA GLY A 163 16.75 8.13 -18.27
C GLY A 163 15.81 7.99 -19.46
N ALA A 164 14.71 7.27 -19.27
CA ALA A 164 13.75 6.93 -20.33
C ALA A 164 13.24 8.15 -21.11
N ALA A 165 12.99 9.27 -20.43
CA ALA A 165 12.55 10.50 -21.09
C ALA A 165 13.55 11.05 -22.13
N SER A 166 14.85 10.77 -21.99
CA SER A 166 15.86 11.16 -22.99
C SER A 166 15.77 10.35 -24.30
N GLY A 167 14.97 9.28 -24.33
CA GLY A 167 14.65 8.47 -25.52
C GLY A 167 13.20 8.62 -26.00
N MET A 168 12.40 9.49 -25.38
CA MET A 168 10.97 9.62 -25.68
C MET A 168 10.63 10.77 -26.64
N SER A 169 9.49 10.61 -27.31
CA SER A 169 9.01 11.40 -28.42
C SER A 169 7.48 11.30 -28.51
N PRO A 170 6.81 12.13 -29.34
CA PRO A 170 5.41 11.93 -29.67
C PRO A 170 5.11 10.49 -30.14
N GLY A 171 3.95 9.97 -29.77
CA GLY A 171 3.50 8.61 -30.09
C GLY A 171 3.98 7.50 -29.13
N LYS A 172 4.98 7.76 -28.29
CA LYS A 172 5.45 6.81 -27.26
C LYS A 172 4.67 6.93 -25.94
N GLY A 173 4.68 5.87 -25.14
CA GLY A 173 4.10 5.86 -23.78
C GLY A 173 5.06 5.33 -22.71
N TYR A 174 5.05 5.95 -21.53
CA TYR A 174 5.70 5.45 -20.31
C TYR A 174 4.64 4.96 -19.32
N VAL A 175 4.81 3.73 -18.80
CA VAL A 175 3.89 3.11 -17.84
C VAL A 175 4.65 2.75 -16.56
N ASP A 176 4.54 3.60 -15.54
CA ASP A 176 5.22 3.37 -14.26
C ASP A 176 4.38 2.44 -13.37
N VAL A 177 4.83 1.19 -13.21
CA VAL A 177 4.19 0.19 -12.34
C VAL A 177 4.83 0.15 -10.94
N SER A 178 5.83 0.99 -10.69
CA SER A 178 6.52 1.14 -9.40
C SER A 178 5.56 1.63 -8.30
N THR A 179 5.84 1.29 -7.05
CA THR A 179 5.14 1.90 -5.90
C THR A 179 5.90 3.13 -5.40
N VAL A 180 5.37 4.30 -5.73
CA VAL A 180 5.88 5.64 -5.38
C VAL A 180 4.76 6.49 -4.76
N ASP A 181 5.09 7.70 -4.32
CA ASP A 181 4.10 8.70 -3.92
C ASP A 181 3.57 9.53 -5.10
N GLY A 182 2.47 10.25 -4.86
CA GLY A 182 1.81 11.06 -5.87
C GLY A 182 2.57 12.31 -6.34
N ALA A 183 3.57 12.81 -5.59
CA ALA A 183 4.40 13.92 -6.03
C ALA A 183 5.50 13.43 -6.99
N THR A 184 6.14 12.30 -6.64
CA THR A 184 7.07 11.58 -7.52
C THR A 184 6.42 11.21 -8.85
N SER A 185 5.23 10.63 -8.82
CA SER A 185 4.50 10.28 -10.05
C SER A 185 4.17 11.51 -10.92
N LYS A 186 3.76 12.63 -10.31
CA LYS A 186 3.52 13.90 -11.01
C LYS A 186 4.80 14.50 -11.60
N LEU A 187 5.95 14.37 -10.92
CA LEU A 187 7.25 14.79 -11.43
C LEU A 187 7.63 13.99 -12.68
N ILE A 188 7.56 12.65 -12.62
CA ILE A 188 7.87 11.77 -13.74
C ILE A 188 6.93 12.04 -14.92
N SER A 189 5.62 12.12 -14.67
CA SER A 189 4.60 12.50 -15.66
C SER A 189 4.92 13.81 -16.37
N THR A 190 5.27 14.86 -15.60
CA THR A 190 5.63 16.17 -16.17
C THR A 190 6.86 16.06 -17.07
N LYS A 191 7.88 15.30 -16.66
CA LYS A 191 9.10 15.09 -17.45
C LYS A 191 8.83 14.28 -18.72
N VAL A 192 8.07 13.19 -18.65
CA VAL A 192 7.70 12.37 -19.82
C VAL A 192 6.87 13.21 -20.82
N LYS A 193 5.83 13.90 -20.35
CA LYS A 193 4.96 14.72 -21.22
C LYS A 193 5.68 15.91 -21.86
N SER A 194 6.77 16.41 -21.27
CA SER A 194 7.63 17.42 -21.90
C SER A 194 8.30 16.96 -23.22
N THR A 195 8.31 15.65 -23.50
CA THR A 195 8.81 15.06 -24.76
C THR A 195 7.72 14.83 -25.82
N GLY A 196 6.45 15.12 -25.48
CA GLY A 196 5.28 14.76 -26.28
C GLY A 196 4.82 13.31 -26.12
N ALA A 197 5.51 12.49 -25.31
CA ALA A 197 5.07 11.14 -24.94
C ALA A 197 3.95 11.16 -23.90
N LEU A 198 3.17 10.07 -23.85
CA LEU A 198 2.10 9.86 -22.87
C LEU A 198 2.63 9.21 -21.58
N PHE A 199 1.95 9.46 -20.46
CA PHE A 199 2.29 8.88 -19.16
C PHE A 199 1.07 8.23 -18.49
N LEU A 200 1.29 7.04 -17.94
CA LEU A 200 0.35 6.31 -17.10
C LEU A 200 1.10 5.83 -15.84
N GLU A 201 0.59 6.15 -14.65
CA GLU A 201 0.94 5.37 -13.47
C GLU A 201 0.03 4.14 -13.42
N ALA A 202 0.59 2.98 -13.07
CA ALA A 202 -0.12 1.72 -12.97
C ALA A 202 0.41 0.83 -11.82
N PRO A 203 0.62 1.35 -10.58
CA PRO A 203 1.10 0.55 -9.46
C PRO A 203 0.24 -0.70 -9.21
N VAL A 204 0.92 -1.81 -8.93
CA VAL A 204 0.29 -3.14 -8.82
C VAL A 204 -0.03 -3.56 -7.39
N SER A 205 -1.18 -4.21 -7.20
CA SER A 205 -1.48 -5.03 -6.03
C SER A 205 -1.39 -6.51 -6.37
N GLY A 206 -0.95 -7.30 -5.39
CA GLY A 206 -0.34 -8.62 -5.61
C GLY A 206 1.16 -8.60 -5.30
N SER A 207 1.73 -9.80 -5.14
CA SER A 207 3.15 -10.05 -4.80
C SER A 207 3.75 -11.00 -5.85
N LYS A 208 4.92 -11.60 -5.58
CA LYS A 208 5.68 -12.44 -6.51
C LYS A 208 4.81 -13.47 -7.25
N LYS A 209 4.03 -14.29 -6.53
CA LYS A 209 3.22 -15.36 -7.15
C LYS A 209 2.11 -14.81 -8.07
N PRO A 210 1.30 -13.80 -7.67
CA PRO A 210 0.45 -13.07 -8.62
C PRO A 210 1.16 -12.43 -9.82
N ALA A 211 2.42 -12.03 -9.71
CA ALA A 211 3.20 -11.55 -10.86
C ALA A 211 3.62 -12.69 -11.80
N GLU A 212 4.05 -13.83 -11.24
CA GLU A 212 4.36 -15.07 -11.98
C GLU A 212 3.13 -15.60 -12.74
N ASP A 213 1.95 -15.52 -12.13
CA ASP A 213 0.68 -16.08 -12.65
C ASP A 213 -0.08 -15.15 -13.63
N GLY A 214 0.34 -13.90 -13.82
CA GLY A 214 -0.46 -12.90 -14.56
C GLY A 214 -1.76 -12.53 -13.84
N GLN A 215 -1.73 -12.46 -12.51
CA GLN A 215 -2.90 -12.29 -11.63
C GLN A 215 -2.82 -11.01 -10.76
N LEU A 216 -1.97 -10.06 -11.16
CA LEU A 216 -1.88 -8.72 -10.56
C LEU A 216 -3.16 -7.91 -10.74
N ILE A 217 -3.31 -6.87 -9.91
CA ILE A 217 -4.37 -5.86 -9.99
C ILE A 217 -3.71 -4.50 -10.22
N PHE A 218 -3.95 -3.86 -11.37
CA PHE A 218 -3.37 -2.56 -11.70
C PHE A 218 -4.24 -1.41 -11.22
N LEU A 219 -3.63 -0.43 -10.54
CA LEU A 219 -4.29 0.77 -10.00
C LEU A 219 -3.89 1.97 -10.88
N THR A 220 -4.54 2.14 -12.03
CA THR A 220 -4.06 3.02 -13.11
C THR A 220 -4.60 4.45 -13.03
N ALA A 221 -3.78 5.44 -13.40
CA ALA A 221 -4.20 6.83 -13.57
C ALA A 221 -3.24 7.58 -14.53
N GLY A 222 -3.72 8.62 -15.21
CA GLY A 222 -2.94 9.38 -16.18
C GLY A 222 -3.61 9.53 -17.53
N ASP A 223 -2.90 9.31 -18.63
CA ASP A 223 -3.45 9.47 -19.98
C ASP A 223 -4.40 8.33 -20.34
N LYS A 224 -5.69 8.65 -20.52
CA LYS A 224 -6.74 7.68 -20.85
C LYS A 224 -6.44 6.90 -22.14
N SER A 225 -5.90 7.56 -23.15
CA SER A 225 -5.46 6.94 -24.40
C SER A 225 -4.36 5.90 -24.17
N LEU A 226 -3.36 6.19 -23.32
CA LEU A 226 -2.32 5.21 -22.98
C LEU A 226 -2.86 4.06 -22.12
N TYR A 227 -3.85 4.30 -21.24
CA TYR A 227 -4.58 3.22 -20.55
C TYR A 227 -5.33 2.30 -21.53
N GLU A 228 -5.83 2.84 -22.63
CA GLU A 228 -6.53 2.08 -23.68
C GLU A 228 -5.55 1.38 -24.64
N THR A 229 -4.40 1.98 -24.96
CA THR A 229 -3.33 1.32 -25.74
C THR A 229 -2.63 0.24 -24.93
N ALA A 230 -2.21 0.50 -23.69
CA ALA A 230 -1.54 -0.48 -22.83
C ALA A 230 -2.47 -1.60 -22.34
N ALA A 231 -3.78 -1.48 -22.59
CA ALA A 231 -4.82 -2.41 -22.15
C ALA A 231 -4.45 -3.90 -22.26
N PRO A 232 -4.03 -4.45 -23.42
CA PRO A 232 -3.78 -5.88 -23.57
C PRO A 232 -2.52 -6.33 -22.82
N LEU A 233 -1.54 -5.44 -22.68
CA LEU A 233 -0.28 -5.70 -21.97
C LEU A 233 -0.51 -5.79 -20.46
N LEU A 234 -1.39 -4.93 -19.93
CA LEU A 234 -1.86 -5.01 -18.55
C LEU A 234 -2.67 -6.29 -18.32
N ASP A 235 -3.55 -6.66 -19.26
CA ASP A 235 -4.40 -7.86 -19.16
C ASP A 235 -3.59 -9.18 -19.34
N ILE A 236 -2.38 -9.16 -19.93
CA ILE A 236 -1.43 -10.28 -19.92
C ILE A 236 -0.75 -10.43 -18.55
N MET A 237 -0.49 -9.31 -17.86
CA MET A 237 0.24 -9.29 -16.58
C MET A 237 -0.68 -9.33 -15.35
N GLY A 238 -1.99 -9.20 -15.52
CA GLY A 238 -2.94 -9.09 -14.40
C GLY A 238 -4.38 -9.39 -14.77
N LYS A 239 -5.17 -9.75 -13.75
CA LYS A 239 -6.57 -10.18 -13.86
C LYS A 239 -7.59 -9.04 -13.84
N SER A 240 -7.17 -7.85 -13.41
CA SER A 240 -8.01 -6.66 -13.43
C SER A 240 -7.19 -5.37 -13.36
N ARG A 241 -7.81 -4.28 -13.84
CA ARG A 241 -7.24 -2.94 -13.81
C ARG A 241 -8.35 -1.92 -13.54
N PHE A 242 -8.04 -0.94 -12.70
CA PHE A 242 -8.95 0.13 -12.29
C PHE A 242 -8.43 1.45 -12.86
N TYR A 243 -9.26 2.21 -13.56
CA TYR A 243 -8.90 3.57 -14.00
C TYR A 243 -9.39 4.58 -12.96
N LEU A 244 -8.45 5.32 -12.36
CA LEU A 244 -8.63 6.17 -11.19
C LEU A 244 -8.54 7.67 -11.50
N GLY A 245 -8.55 8.04 -12.78
CA GLY A 245 -8.52 9.44 -13.22
C GLY A 245 -7.10 9.98 -13.34
N ASP A 246 -6.82 11.09 -12.64
CA ASP A 246 -5.60 11.89 -12.80
C ASP A 246 -4.37 11.32 -12.08
N VAL A 247 -3.19 11.68 -12.59
CA VAL A 247 -1.89 11.24 -12.05
C VAL A 247 -1.75 11.57 -10.56
N GLY A 248 -1.40 10.56 -9.78
CA GLY A 248 -1.29 10.57 -8.33
C GLY A 248 -2.41 9.78 -7.63
N ASN A 249 -3.54 9.52 -8.30
CA ASN A 249 -4.66 8.77 -7.72
C ASN A 249 -4.37 7.26 -7.61
N GLY A 250 -3.65 6.69 -8.57
CA GLY A 250 -3.16 5.31 -8.54
C GLY A 250 -2.07 5.12 -7.49
N ALA A 251 -1.10 6.05 -7.41
CA ALA A 251 -0.11 6.09 -6.34
C ALA A 251 -0.77 6.18 -4.95
N ALA A 252 -1.70 7.12 -4.76
CA ALA A 252 -2.43 7.27 -3.50
C ALA A 252 -3.23 6.02 -3.12
N MET A 253 -3.97 5.44 -4.06
CA MET A 253 -4.72 4.18 -3.84
C MET A 253 -3.78 3.04 -3.44
N LYS A 254 -2.64 2.89 -4.11
CA LYS A 254 -1.63 1.88 -3.77
C LYS A 254 -1.07 2.07 -2.36
N LEU A 255 -0.75 3.30 -1.97
CA LEU A 255 -0.25 3.61 -0.63
C LEU A 255 -1.29 3.30 0.46
N VAL A 256 -2.57 3.62 0.24
CA VAL A 256 -3.65 3.25 1.17
C VAL A 256 -3.78 1.72 1.31
N VAL A 257 -3.73 0.98 0.19
CA VAL A 257 -3.77 -0.50 0.20
C VAL A 257 -2.58 -1.09 0.97
N ASN A 258 -1.35 -0.62 0.69
CA ASN A 258 -0.15 -1.13 1.36
C ASN A 258 0.00 -0.64 2.81
N MET A 259 -0.63 0.48 3.19
CA MET A 259 -0.77 0.92 4.59
C MET A 259 -1.65 -0.04 5.39
N ILE A 260 -2.80 -0.43 4.84
CA ILE A 260 -3.72 -1.39 5.43
C ILE A 260 -3.02 -2.75 5.57
N MET A 261 -2.39 -3.25 4.49
CA MET A 261 -1.67 -4.52 4.47
C MET A 261 -0.54 -4.58 5.51
N GLY A 262 0.30 -3.54 5.58
CA GLY A 262 1.39 -3.46 6.55
C GLY A 262 0.90 -3.43 8.00
N SER A 263 -0.19 -2.71 8.26
CA SER A 263 -0.82 -2.63 9.59
C SER A 263 -1.46 -3.95 10.01
N MET A 264 -2.19 -4.62 9.10
CA MET A 264 -2.78 -5.95 9.34
C MET A 264 -1.72 -6.99 9.68
N MET A 265 -0.56 -6.97 8.99
CA MET A 265 0.53 -7.89 9.28
C MET A 265 1.17 -7.63 10.66
N ALA A 266 1.25 -6.37 11.10
CA ALA A 266 1.71 -6.03 12.45
C ALA A 266 0.78 -6.61 13.53
N SER A 267 -0.54 -6.35 13.44
CA SER A 267 -1.48 -6.87 14.45
C SER A 267 -1.72 -8.38 14.38
N PHE A 268 -1.53 -9.01 13.22
CA PHE A 268 -1.46 -10.47 13.12
C PHE A 268 -0.22 -11.04 13.84
N SER A 269 0.90 -10.34 13.77
CA SER A 269 2.13 -10.70 14.51
C SER A 269 1.95 -10.56 16.02
N GLU A 270 1.27 -9.51 16.48
CA GLU A 270 0.87 -9.35 17.90
C GLU A 270 -0.03 -10.51 18.35
N GLY A 271 -1.02 -10.90 17.53
CA GLY A 271 -1.93 -12.02 17.80
C GLY A 271 -1.22 -13.37 17.92
N LEU A 272 -0.31 -13.69 17.00
CA LEU A 272 0.47 -14.94 17.03
C LEU A 272 1.31 -15.05 18.32
N LEU A 273 2.08 -14.00 18.65
CA LEU A 273 2.91 -13.97 19.86
C LEU A 273 2.07 -13.96 21.14
N LEU A 274 0.90 -13.31 21.15
CA LEU A 274 -0.01 -13.36 22.29
C LEU A 274 -0.61 -14.76 22.48
N SER A 275 -0.99 -15.45 21.41
CA SER A 275 -1.53 -16.81 21.47
C SER A 275 -0.52 -17.81 22.05
N GLU A 276 0.73 -17.75 21.58
CA GLU A 276 1.86 -18.50 22.16
C GLU A 276 2.01 -18.17 23.65
N LYS A 277 1.97 -16.87 24.01
CA LYS A 277 2.20 -16.40 25.38
C LYS A 277 1.10 -16.82 26.37
N VAL A 278 -0.12 -17.10 25.91
CA VAL A 278 -1.21 -17.65 26.74
C VAL A 278 -1.35 -19.19 26.63
N GLY A 279 -0.41 -19.87 25.97
CA GLY A 279 -0.35 -21.34 25.91
C GLY A 279 -1.20 -21.98 24.81
N LEU A 280 -1.58 -21.23 23.77
CA LEU A 280 -2.23 -21.76 22.57
C LEU A 280 -1.18 -22.02 21.48
N ASP A 281 -1.43 -23.02 20.62
CA ASP A 281 -0.65 -23.23 19.41
C ASP A 281 -0.95 -22.11 18.38
N PRO A 282 0.04 -21.29 17.97
CA PRO A 282 -0.16 -20.26 16.95
C PRO A 282 -0.62 -20.83 15.60
N SER A 283 -0.34 -22.10 15.29
CA SER A 283 -0.82 -22.79 14.09
C SER A 283 -2.35 -22.90 14.08
N VAL A 284 -2.94 -23.21 15.24
CA VAL A 284 -4.39 -23.27 15.42
C VAL A 284 -5.01 -21.87 15.34
N LEU A 285 -4.31 -20.81 15.78
CA LEU A 285 -4.77 -19.43 15.55
C LEU A 285 -4.86 -19.11 14.04
N VAL A 286 -3.89 -19.54 13.22
CA VAL A 286 -3.96 -19.36 11.76
C VAL A 286 -5.18 -20.07 11.17
N GLU A 287 -5.46 -21.31 11.62
CA GLU A 287 -6.64 -22.05 11.17
C GLU A 287 -7.95 -21.35 11.57
N VAL A 288 -8.12 -20.97 12.84
CA VAL A 288 -9.31 -20.26 13.35
C VAL A 288 -9.53 -18.94 12.60
N ILE A 289 -8.47 -18.17 12.33
CA ILE A 289 -8.54 -16.94 11.52
C ILE A 289 -8.98 -17.25 10.08
N SER A 290 -8.49 -18.34 9.47
CA SER A 290 -8.82 -18.71 8.09
C SER A 290 -10.29 -19.10 7.88
N GLN A 291 -10.96 -19.60 8.94
CA GLN A 291 -12.39 -19.94 8.92
C GLN A 291 -13.29 -18.76 9.35
N GLY A 292 -12.74 -17.73 10.00
CA GLY A 292 -13.49 -16.63 10.60
C GLY A 292 -13.78 -15.44 9.67
N ALA A 293 -14.57 -14.48 10.15
CA ALA A 293 -14.96 -13.27 9.42
C ALA A 293 -13.80 -12.32 9.08
N ILE A 294 -12.60 -12.54 9.63
CA ILE A 294 -11.36 -11.81 9.33
C ILE A 294 -10.41 -12.61 8.42
N SER A 295 -10.88 -13.71 7.81
CA SER A 295 -10.08 -14.52 6.90
C SER A 295 -9.58 -13.70 5.71
N ALA A 296 -8.26 -13.72 5.52
CA ALA A 296 -7.58 -13.04 4.42
C ALA A 296 -6.46 -13.96 3.90
N PRO A 297 -6.29 -14.12 2.58
CA PRO A 297 -5.26 -15.00 2.02
C PRO A 297 -3.84 -14.71 2.53
N MET A 298 -3.55 -13.45 2.90
CA MET A 298 -2.29 -13.04 3.51
C MET A 298 -1.98 -13.83 4.80
N TYR A 299 -2.96 -14.03 5.68
CA TYR A 299 -2.76 -14.73 6.95
C TYR A 299 -2.48 -16.22 6.72
N SER A 300 -3.27 -16.90 5.89
CA SER A 300 -3.06 -18.32 5.57
C SER A 300 -1.75 -18.58 4.79
N MET A 301 -1.32 -17.64 3.94
CA MET A 301 -0.06 -17.77 3.19
C MET A 301 1.20 -17.43 4.00
N LYS A 302 1.09 -16.63 5.06
CA LYS A 302 2.26 -16.15 5.83
C LYS A 302 2.37 -16.74 7.22
N GLY A 303 1.24 -16.99 7.89
CA GLY A 303 1.16 -17.56 9.24
C GLY A 303 2.04 -18.81 9.43
N PRO A 304 1.95 -19.86 8.59
CA PRO A 304 2.74 -21.08 8.79
C PRO A 304 4.25 -20.83 8.80
N SER A 305 4.73 -19.93 7.93
CA SER A 305 6.15 -19.56 7.88
C SER A 305 6.55 -18.63 9.04
N MET A 306 5.67 -17.70 9.45
CA MET A 306 5.89 -16.85 10.63
C MET A 306 6.01 -17.65 11.93
N VAL A 307 5.18 -18.68 12.12
CA VAL A 307 5.25 -19.59 13.28
C VAL A 307 6.56 -20.38 13.29
N GLN A 308 7.03 -20.82 12.11
CA GLN A 308 8.34 -21.47 11.95
C GLN A 308 9.53 -20.49 11.98
N SER A 309 9.28 -19.18 12.11
CA SER A 309 10.29 -18.11 12.02
C SER A 309 11.10 -18.11 10.70
N LEU A 310 10.43 -18.44 9.59
CA LEU A 310 10.95 -18.44 8.22
C LEU A 310 10.28 -17.33 7.39
N TYR A 311 11.07 -16.55 6.65
CA TYR A 311 10.59 -15.33 5.98
C TYR A 311 10.91 -15.25 4.47
N PRO A 312 10.64 -16.31 3.67
CA PRO A 312 11.03 -16.37 2.26
C PRO A 312 10.43 -15.21 1.45
N THR A 313 11.31 -14.33 0.96
CA THR A 313 10.96 -13.01 0.45
C THR A 313 10.09 -13.04 -0.82
N ALA A 314 8.81 -12.71 -0.65
CA ALA A 314 7.88 -12.40 -1.73
C ALA A 314 7.61 -10.88 -1.83
N PHE A 315 7.65 -10.16 -0.70
CA PHE A 315 7.66 -8.70 -0.65
C PHE A 315 8.64 -8.22 0.45
N PRO A 316 9.80 -7.63 0.10
CA PRO A 316 10.82 -7.24 1.07
C PRO A 316 10.32 -6.27 2.14
N LEU A 317 10.68 -6.52 3.40
CA LEU A 317 10.29 -5.74 4.56
C LEU A 317 10.67 -4.26 4.42
N LYS A 318 11.84 -3.96 3.84
CA LYS A 318 12.26 -2.57 3.55
C LYS A 318 11.31 -1.82 2.60
N HIS A 319 10.63 -2.52 1.69
CA HIS A 319 9.67 -1.91 0.77
C HIS A 319 8.30 -1.71 1.43
N GLN A 320 7.83 -2.64 2.27
CA GLN A 320 6.64 -2.41 3.10
C GLN A 320 6.84 -1.22 4.06
N GLN A 321 8.02 -1.08 4.66
CA GLN A 321 8.35 0.07 5.51
C GLN A 321 8.41 1.38 4.72
N LYS A 322 8.98 1.35 3.50
CA LYS A 322 8.96 2.49 2.57
C LYS A 322 7.51 2.89 2.25
N ASP A 323 6.64 1.95 1.92
CA ASP A 323 5.25 2.24 1.58
C ASP A 323 4.46 2.81 2.78
N LEU A 324 4.68 2.31 4.00
CA LEU A 324 4.11 2.89 5.22
C LEU A 324 4.60 4.34 5.45
N ARG A 325 5.90 4.61 5.28
CA ARG A 325 6.46 5.97 5.34
C ARG A 325 5.80 6.91 4.32
N LEU A 326 5.61 6.44 3.08
CA LEU A 326 4.97 7.25 2.02
C LEU A 326 3.47 7.46 2.29
N ALA A 327 2.77 6.45 2.83
CA ALA A 327 1.37 6.57 3.23
C ALA A 327 1.16 7.53 4.41
N LEU A 328 2.10 7.57 5.37
CA LEU A 328 2.09 8.54 6.46
C LEU A 328 2.29 9.97 5.95
N GLY A 329 3.23 10.20 5.03
CA GLY A 329 3.40 11.51 4.39
C GLY A 329 2.19 11.94 3.53
N LEU A 330 1.53 10.99 2.86
CA LEU A 330 0.25 11.23 2.18
C LEU A 330 -0.83 11.65 3.18
N ALA A 331 -0.96 10.95 4.30
CA ALA A 331 -1.94 11.26 5.35
C ALA A 331 -1.69 12.63 6.01
N GLU A 332 -0.43 12.98 6.24
CA GLU A 332 -0.01 14.31 6.72
C GLU A 332 -0.39 15.41 5.72
N SER A 333 -0.17 15.20 4.42
CA SER A 333 -0.49 16.18 3.36
C SER A 333 -1.98 16.52 3.23
N VAL A 334 -2.87 15.73 3.84
CA VAL A 334 -4.32 15.96 3.88
C VAL A 334 -4.87 16.08 5.32
N SER A 335 -3.99 16.23 6.32
CA SER A 335 -4.34 16.34 7.74
C SER A 335 -5.19 15.18 8.31
N GLN A 336 -5.00 13.95 7.79
CA GLN A 336 -5.75 12.76 8.21
C GLN A 336 -4.97 11.94 9.26
N PRO A 337 -5.46 11.80 10.50
CA PRO A 337 -4.82 10.95 11.50
C PRO A 337 -4.82 9.47 11.08
N THR A 338 -3.66 8.80 11.20
CA THR A 338 -3.44 7.38 10.86
C THR A 338 -2.62 6.64 11.93
N PRO A 339 -3.01 6.68 13.23
CA PRO A 339 -2.16 6.26 14.34
C PRO A 339 -1.73 4.78 14.30
N ILE A 340 -2.57 3.88 13.79
CA ILE A 340 -2.25 2.45 13.65
C ILE A 340 -1.11 2.24 12.64
N ALA A 341 -1.12 2.96 11.52
CA ALA A 341 -0.06 2.91 10.52
C ALA A 341 1.26 3.51 11.04
N ALA A 342 1.19 4.52 11.90
CA ALA A 342 2.35 5.10 12.56
C ALA A 342 3.00 4.07 13.52
N ALA A 343 2.21 3.43 14.38
CA ALA A 343 2.69 2.37 15.28
C ALA A 343 3.31 1.19 14.49
N ALA A 344 2.64 0.71 13.45
CA ALA A 344 3.15 -0.34 12.58
C ALA A 344 4.49 0.07 11.92
N ASN A 345 4.60 1.28 11.38
CA ASN A 345 5.84 1.78 10.76
C ASN A 345 7.05 1.76 11.71
N GLU A 346 6.87 2.01 13.00
CA GLU A 346 7.96 1.89 13.99
C GLU A 346 8.37 0.43 14.22
N LEU A 347 7.43 -0.53 14.25
CA LEU A 347 7.75 -1.96 14.28
C LEU A 347 8.56 -2.38 13.03
N TYR A 348 8.18 -1.91 11.84
CA TYR A 348 8.97 -2.17 10.63
C TYR A 348 10.36 -1.54 10.67
N LYS A 349 10.54 -0.36 11.29
CA LYS A 349 11.88 0.21 11.54
C LYS A 349 12.71 -0.64 12.51
N VAL A 350 12.09 -1.20 13.56
CA VAL A 350 12.75 -2.10 14.51
C VAL A 350 13.15 -3.43 13.85
N ALA A 351 12.30 -4.01 12.99
CA ALA A 351 12.70 -5.19 12.21
C ALA A 351 13.89 -4.89 11.26
N LYS A 352 13.89 -3.72 10.60
CA LYS A 352 15.03 -3.27 9.77
C LYS A 352 16.32 -3.11 10.58
N SER A 353 16.27 -2.57 11.81
CA SER A 353 17.46 -2.43 12.66
C SER A 353 17.95 -3.75 13.27
N ARG A 354 17.12 -4.80 13.27
CA ARG A 354 17.52 -6.20 13.51
C ARG A 354 18.10 -6.89 12.25
N GLY A 355 18.33 -6.16 11.17
CA GLY A 355 18.93 -6.67 9.92
C GLY A 355 17.93 -7.22 8.89
N LEU A 356 16.65 -7.37 9.25
CA LEU A 356 15.61 -8.06 8.48
C LEU A 356 15.06 -7.22 7.31
N SER A 357 15.90 -6.41 6.66
CA SER A 357 15.47 -5.49 5.59
C SER A 357 15.13 -6.19 4.27
N ASP A 358 15.79 -7.32 3.98
CA ASP A 358 15.64 -8.09 2.74
C ASP A 358 14.83 -9.39 2.89
N GLU A 359 14.49 -9.76 4.13
CA GLU A 359 13.47 -10.76 4.45
C GLU A 359 12.06 -10.29 3.99
N ASP A 360 11.11 -11.21 3.94
CA ASP A 360 9.71 -10.85 3.70
C ASP A 360 9.14 -9.92 4.78
N PHE A 361 8.17 -9.07 4.41
CA PHE A 361 7.51 -8.16 5.34
C PHE A 361 6.82 -8.84 6.54
N SER A 362 6.51 -10.14 6.45
CA SER A 362 6.04 -10.93 7.60
C SER A 362 7.08 -11.11 8.71
N ALA A 363 8.36 -10.81 8.46
CA ALA A 363 9.42 -10.75 9.49
C ALA A 363 9.24 -9.58 10.49
N VAL A 364 8.21 -8.73 10.34
CA VAL A 364 7.86 -7.71 11.34
C VAL A 364 7.51 -8.31 12.72
N ILE A 365 7.12 -9.60 12.78
CA ILE A 365 6.95 -10.33 14.05
C ILE A 365 8.21 -10.34 14.92
N GLU A 366 9.40 -10.34 14.31
CA GLU A 366 10.67 -10.26 15.03
C GLU A 366 10.87 -8.91 15.73
N ALA A 367 10.21 -7.84 15.30
CA ALA A 367 10.28 -6.56 16.01
C ALA A 367 9.67 -6.63 17.42
N LEU A 368 8.65 -7.48 17.59
CA LEU A 368 7.87 -7.67 18.82
C LEU A 368 8.48 -8.73 19.75
N LYS A 369 9.19 -9.73 19.21
CA LYS A 369 9.95 -10.68 20.03
C LYS A 369 11.00 -9.93 20.86
N ALA A 370 11.09 -10.23 22.15
CA ALA A 370 12.14 -9.70 23.01
C ALA A 370 13.52 -10.05 22.42
N LYS A 371 14.53 -9.19 22.63
CA LYS A 371 15.90 -9.64 22.43
C LYS A 371 16.16 -10.75 23.44
N LEU A 372 16.44 -11.96 22.94
CA LEU A 372 17.29 -12.87 23.69
C LEU A 372 18.69 -12.24 23.69
N GLU A 373 19.03 -11.59 24.80
CA GLU A 373 20.42 -11.35 25.10
C GLU A 373 21.07 -12.73 25.32
N GLU A 374 22.03 -13.08 24.48
CA GLU A 374 22.89 -14.24 24.70
C GLU A 374 23.71 -13.97 25.97
N ARG A 375 23.19 -14.44 27.12
CA ARG A 375 23.85 -14.35 28.42
C ARG A 375 25.13 -15.17 28.37
N SER A 376 26.22 -14.47 28.05
CA SER A 376 27.59 -14.99 27.91
C SER A 376 28.26 -15.19 29.26
#